data_AF-A0A9D6Y0V7-F1
#
_entry.id   AF-A0A9D6Y0V7-F1
#
_cell.length_a   1.000
_cell.length_b   1.000
_cell.length_c   1.000
_cell.angle_alpha   90.00
_cell.angle_beta   90.00
_cell.angle_gamma   90.00
#
_symmetry.space_group_name_H-M   'P 1'
#
loop_
_entity.id
_entity.type
_entity.pdbx_description
1 polymer ?
#
loop_
_entity_poly.entity_id
_entity_poly.type
_entity_poly.pdbx_seq_one_letter_code
_entity_poly.pdbx_strand_id
1 'polypeptide(L)' 'MSDRWRLLVTEPADGATNMAVDEAVWRGRQAGTSPPTVRFFAWRPPTVSL' A
#
# COMPACT_ATOMS: atom_id res chain seq x y z
N MET A 1 -18.04 10.66 5.48
CA MET A 1 -17.27 9.56 4.87
C MET A 1 -16.66 10.07 3.56
N SER A 2 -15.44 9.67 3.21
CA SER A 2 -14.85 10.05 1.92
C SER A 2 -15.33 9.08 0.86
N ASP A 3 -16.15 9.55 -0.08
CA ASP A 3 -16.75 8.70 -1.13
C ASP A 3 -15.78 8.40 -2.27
N ARG A 4 -14.57 8.98 -2.25
CA ARG A 4 -13.53 8.71 -3.24
C ARG A 4 -12.55 7.67 -2.74
N TRP A 5 -12.38 6.62 -3.54
CA TRP A 5 -11.32 5.65 -3.37
C TRP A 5 -10.10 6.07 -4.18
N ARG A 6 -8.91 5.77 -3.66
CA ARG A 6 -7.63 5.90 -4.36
C ARG A 6 -7.19 4.53 -4.85
N LEU A 7 -7.03 4.39 -6.16
CA LEU A 7 -6.33 3.26 -6.75
C LEU A 7 -4.84 3.62 -6.85
N LEU A 8 -3.97 2.78 -6.29
CA LEU A 8 -2.52 2.85 -6.46
C LEU A 8 -2.04 1.63 -7.24
N VAL A 9 -1.20 1.86 -8.25
CA VAL A 9 -0.49 0.80 -8.96
C VAL A 9 0.98 1.10 -8.79
N THR A 10 1.72 0.19 -8.17
CA THR A 10 3.16 0.34 -7.90
C THR A 10 3.94 -0.76 -8.60
N GLU A 11 5.15 -0.43 -9.05
CA GLU A 11 6.07 -1.40 -9.64
C GLU A 11 6.37 -2.58 -8.69
N PRO A 12 6.76 -3.75 -9.23
CA PRO A 12 7.24 -4.85 -8.41
C PRO A 12 8.44 -4.41 -7.54
N ALA A 13 8.38 -4.72 -6.25
CA ALA A 13 9.40 -4.31 -5.28
C ALA A 13 9.75 -5.45 -4.32
N ASP A 14 10.82 -5.28 -3.55
CA ASP A 14 11.21 -6.24 -2.52
C ASP A 14 10.22 -6.27 -1.33
N GLY A 15 10.43 -7.26 -0.46
CA GLY A 15 9.66 -7.48 0.75
C GLY A 15 9.48 -6.22 1.60
N ALA A 16 10.61 -5.66 2.02
CA ALA A 16 10.66 -4.54 2.93
C ALA A 16 9.97 -3.30 2.35
N THR A 17 10.19 -3.01 1.07
CA THR A 17 9.61 -1.85 0.38
C THR A 17 8.10 -1.97 0.29
N ASN A 18 7.57 -3.14 -0.08
CA ASN A 18 6.12 -3.35 -0.16
C ASN A 18 5.44 -3.19 1.20
N MET A 19 6.04 -3.74 2.27
CA MET A 19 5.53 -3.59 3.64
C MET A 19 5.59 -2.14 4.12
N ALA A 20 6.68 -1.42 3.82
CA ALA A 20 6.80 -0.01 4.17
C ALA A 20 5.73 0.86 3.49
N VAL A 21 5.42 0.59 2.22
CA VAL A 21 4.35 1.30 1.50
C VAL A 21 2.98 0.98 2.09
N ASP A 22 2.70 -0.29 2.41
CA ASP A 22 1.43 -0.69 3.02
C ASP A 22 1.23 -0.04 4.39
N GLU A 23 2.29 0.02 5.20
CA GLU A 23 2.28 0.72 6.48
C GLU A 23 2.05 2.23 6.30
N ALA A 24 2.70 2.87 5.34
CA ALA A 24 2.49 4.29 5.05
C ALA A 24 1.03 4.57 4.64
N VAL A 25 0.44 3.70 3.81
CA VAL A 25 -0.97 3.79 3.42
C VAL A 25 -1.89 3.62 4.64
N TRP A 26 -1.62 2.65 5.51
CA TRP A 26 -2.40 2.40 6.71
C TRP A 26 -2.29 3.53 7.74
N ARG A 27 -1.08 4.05 7.99
CA ARG A 27 -0.87 5.20 8.87
C ARG A 27 -1.60 6.44 8.33
N GLY A 28 -1.53 6.68 7.02
CA GLY A 28 -2.28 7.77 6.37
C GLY A 28 -3.81 7.58 6.42
N ARG A 29 -4.31 6.34 6.47
CA ARG A 29 -5.74 6.04 6.68
C ARG A 29 -6.15 6.43 8.10
N GLN A 30 -5.41 5.94 9.08
CA GLN A 30 -5.71 6.19 10.50
C GLN A 30 -5.62 7.67 10.85
N ALA A 31 -4.65 8.40 10.29
CA ALA A 31 -4.52 9.83 10.49
C ALA A 31 -5.57 10.68 9.74
N GLY A 32 -6.42 10.07 8.91
CA GLY A 32 -7.41 10.79 8.09
C GLY A 32 -6.81 11.63 6.95
N THR A 33 -5.51 11.47 6.66
CA THR A 33 -4.76 12.26 5.66
C THR A 33 -4.79 11.65 4.26
N SER A 34 -5.47 10.51 4.09
CA SER A 34 -5.60 9.84 2.79
C SER A 34 -7.02 9.28 2.61
N PRO A 35 -7.49 9.01 1.37
CA PRO A 35 -8.83 8.46 1.05
C PRO A 35 -8.84 6.96 0.67
N PRO A 36 -9.85 6.13 1.06
CA PRO A 36 -9.83 4.65 1.02
C PRO A 36 -8.98 4.05 -0.12
N THR A 37 -7.96 3.24 0.18
CA THR A 37 -6.96 2.86 -0.84
C THR A 37 -7.08 1.39 -1.23
N VAL A 38 -7.14 1.13 -2.54
CA VAL A 38 -6.84 -0.19 -3.13
C VAL A 38 -5.49 -0.09 -3.81
N ARG A 39 -4.60 -1.05 -3.55
CA ARG A 39 -3.26 -1.08 -4.13
C ARG A 39 -3.03 -2.37 -4.90
N PHE A 40 -2.55 -2.27 -6.13
CA PHE A 40 -1.98 -3.37 -6.88
C PHE A 40 -0.46 -3.26 -6.86
N PHE A 41 0.19 -4.37 -6.51
CA PHE A 41 1.64 -4.47 -6.40
C PHE A 41 2.07 -5.92 -6.67
N ALA A 42 3.37 -6.11 -6.88
CA ALA A 42 3.96 -7.44 -7.02
C ALA A 42 5.27 -7.52 -6.24
N TRP A 43 5.71 -8.74 -6.01
CA TRP A 43 6.99 -9.03 -5.37
C TRP A 43 8.08 -9.22 -6.41
N ARG A 44 9.23 -8.60 -6.20
CA ARG A 44 10.46 -8.89 -6.92
C ARG A 44 11.67 -8.66 -6.01
N PRO A 45 12.40 -9.73 -5.61
CA PRO A 45 12.20 -11.15 -5.95
C PRO A 45 10.95 -11.76 -5.27
N PRO A 46 10.54 -13.02 -5.61
CA PRO A 46 9.55 -13.75 -4.82
C PRO A 46 9.87 -13.67 -3.33
N THR A 47 8.89 -13.29 -2.52
CA THR A 47 9.09 -12.94 -1.11
C THR A 47 8.12 -13.74 -0.25
N VAL A 48 8.60 -14.24 0.89
CA VAL A 48 7.77 -14.81 1.95
C VAL A 48 7.47 -13.71 2.98
N SER A 49 6.19 -13.53 3.30
CA SER A 49 5.76 -12.71 4.44
C SER A 49 5.27 -13.65 5.55
N LEU A 50 5.59 -13.32 6.80
CA LEU A 50 5.23 -14.09 8.00
C LEU A 50 4.29 -13.30 8.90
#